data_AF-A0A2M7ENW1-F1
#
_entry.id   AF-A0A2M7ENW1-F1
#
_cell.length_a   1.000
_cell.length_b   1.000
_cell.length_c   1.000
_cell.angle_alpha   90.00
_cell.angle_beta   90.00
_cell.angle_gamma   90.00
#
_symmetry.space_group_name_H-M   'P 1'
#
loop_
_entity.id
_entity.type
_entity.pdbx_description
1 polymer ?
#
loop_
_entity_poly.entity_id
_entity_poly.type
_entity_poly.pdbx_seq_one_letter_code
_entity_poly.pdbx_strand_id
1 'polypeptide(L)'
;MAQQNFREARDHVAGLVQVERNFPEALAVMDTLPALWRERTVMQNFRLMAYLRLGHIDAFTDLLLQRPSISDWPAWAALPAYRSIISAPSPLSFNRATHNFFWAEPRESLRDALQEIPLIPLPAPQVHSIRRVVETATGQSIMHPDEWERRLLLGHSRDYYCRFLKKVEARFNRLQARGVAKVDPQLEKLVAENQILVEETDLKPITDILKSGRSVVLLELHGGHRPALNEAFERLSWPRSYIGDGVGVATRGEDFNVPTKGPRSHFDFAHLCKLMRKTVRVVRVLPDGRRGQSKGQTEIGGVDVTVGLGAAQLAYFGKAAFVFGRSRWTDTGVRAEFVPGPVVEDGDSKDAVDEKLISFYRACTIDLLAGDPVDFGLIGGYWPFFGGLKK
;
A
#
# COMPACT_ATOMS: atom_id res chain seq x y z
N MET A 1 35.18 -11.35 5.90
CA MET A 1 34.29 -11.75 7.02
C MET A 1 32.93 -11.04 6.98
N ALA A 2 32.82 -9.71 6.99
CA ALA A 2 31.52 -9.00 6.97
C ALA A 2 30.62 -9.33 5.75
N GLN A 3 31.19 -9.54 4.56
CA GLN A 3 30.45 -9.92 3.35
C GLN A 3 29.96 -11.38 3.35
N GLN A 4 30.59 -12.26 4.12
CA GLN A 4 30.18 -13.67 4.24
C GLN A 4 29.03 -13.81 5.23
N ASN A 5 29.13 -13.13 6.37
CA ASN A 5 28.03 -13.00 7.34
C ASN A 5 26.78 -12.34 6.71
N PHE A 6 26.98 -11.42 5.74
CA PHE A 6 25.90 -10.79 5.00
C PHE A 6 25.23 -11.72 3.97
N ARG A 7 25.99 -12.59 3.27
CA ARG A 7 25.42 -13.62 2.38
C ARG A 7 24.62 -14.65 3.18
N GLU A 8 25.14 -15.10 4.31
CA GLU A 8 24.45 -16.05 5.20
C GLU A 8 23.16 -15.44 5.76
N ALA A 9 23.19 -14.19 6.23
CA ALA A 9 21.99 -13.48 6.69
C ALA A 9 20.97 -13.23 5.57
N ARG A 10 21.43 -12.94 4.34
CA ARG A 10 20.57 -12.75 3.17
C ARG A 10 19.84 -14.03 2.78
N ASP A 11 20.56 -15.15 2.73
CA ASP A 11 19.99 -16.44 2.36
C ASP A 11 19.05 -16.96 3.49
N HIS A 12 19.31 -16.60 4.75
CA HIS A 12 18.41 -16.86 5.89
C HIS A 12 17.14 -15.99 5.86
N VAL A 13 17.24 -14.71 5.49
CA VAL A 13 16.08 -13.80 5.36
C VAL A 13 15.22 -14.15 4.13
N ALA A 14 15.84 -14.59 3.03
CA ALA A 14 15.12 -15.14 1.88
C ALA A 14 14.36 -16.44 2.23
N GLY A 15 14.95 -17.28 3.10
CA GLY A 15 14.24 -18.40 3.74
C GLY A 15 13.06 -17.93 4.57
N LEU A 16 13.21 -16.90 5.42
CA LEU A 16 12.13 -16.36 6.26
C LEU A 16 10.89 -15.89 5.48
N VAL A 17 11.06 -15.39 4.25
CA VAL A 17 9.95 -15.00 3.37
C VAL A 17 9.20 -16.22 2.79
N GLN A 18 9.84 -17.38 2.65
CA GLN A 18 9.17 -18.66 2.37
C GLN A 18 8.55 -19.31 3.64
N VAL A 19 9.06 -18.94 4.82
CA VAL A 19 8.74 -19.52 6.13
C VAL A 19 7.56 -18.82 6.83
N GLU A 20 6.85 -17.88 6.18
CA GLU A 20 5.50 -17.47 6.64
C GLU A 20 4.51 -18.66 6.79
N ARG A 21 4.91 -19.86 6.33
CA ARG A 21 4.20 -21.13 6.52
C ARG A 21 4.79 -22.08 7.59
N ASN A 22 5.98 -21.81 8.16
CA ASN A 22 6.66 -22.72 9.10
C ASN A 22 7.33 -21.99 10.29
N PHE A 23 6.51 -21.43 11.19
CA PHE A 23 6.95 -20.67 12.36
C PHE A 23 8.06 -21.26 13.25
N PRO A 24 8.24 -22.60 13.43
CA PRO A 24 9.32 -23.16 14.24
C PRO A 24 10.71 -22.89 13.63
N GLU A 25 10.84 -22.99 12.31
CA GLU A 25 12.10 -22.72 11.60
C GLU A 25 12.44 -21.24 11.65
N ALA A 26 11.44 -20.36 11.54
CA ALA A 26 11.63 -18.92 11.71
C ALA A 26 12.16 -18.57 13.10
N LEU A 27 11.64 -19.19 14.17
CA LEU A 27 12.16 -18.98 15.53
C LEU A 27 13.60 -19.44 15.68
N ALA A 28 13.93 -20.64 15.19
CA ALA A 28 15.30 -21.15 15.25
C ALA A 28 16.28 -20.21 14.52
N VAL A 29 15.90 -19.70 13.35
CA VAL A 29 16.69 -18.71 12.59
C VAL A 29 16.78 -17.37 13.34
N MET A 30 15.71 -16.90 13.98
CA MET A 30 15.75 -15.67 14.77
C MET A 30 16.63 -15.79 16.01
N ASP A 31 16.69 -16.98 16.61
CA ASP A 31 17.48 -17.25 17.82
C ASP A 31 18.98 -17.27 17.56
N THR A 32 19.40 -17.56 16.33
CA THR A 32 20.80 -17.55 15.88
C THR A 32 21.29 -16.17 15.44
N LEU A 33 20.42 -15.16 15.32
CA LEU A 33 20.83 -13.81 14.94
C LEU A 33 21.67 -13.14 16.05
N PRO A 34 22.56 -12.18 15.70
CA PRO A 34 23.28 -11.38 16.68
C PRO A 34 22.33 -10.60 17.62
N ALA A 35 22.73 -10.40 18.88
CA ALA A 35 21.92 -9.72 19.91
C ALA A 35 21.32 -8.37 19.46
N LEU A 36 22.14 -7.54 18.81
CA LEU A 36 21.74 -6.25 18.24
C LEU A 36 20.53 -6.34 17.28
N TRP A 37 20.35 -7.46 16.59
CA TRP A 37 19.21 -7.70 15.70
C TRP A 37 18.04 -8.34 16.44
N ARG A 38 18.32 -9.32 17.31
CA ARG A 38 17.32 -10.01 18.14
C ARG A 38 16.55 -9.07 19.07
N GLU A 39 17.20 -8.01 19.54
CA GLU A 39 16.65 -7.03 20.47
C GLU A 39 15.86 -5.92 19.78
N ARG A 40 15.87 -5.84 18.43
CA ARG A 40 15.04 -4.86 17.73
C ARG A 40 13.56 -5.16 17.91
N THR A 41 12.77 -4.11 18.09
CA THR A 41 11.31 -4.17 18.28
C THR A 41 10.62 -5.03 17.23
N VAL A 42 11.05 -4.96 15.96
CA VAL A 42 10.46 -5.75 14.86
C VAL A 42 10.74 -7.25 15.00
N MET A 43 11.94 -7.65 15.45
CA MET A 43 12.35 -9.05 15.58
C MET A 43 11.69 -9.71 16.78
N GLN A 44 11.61 -8.96 17.89
CA GLN A 44 10.81 -9.35 19.04
C GLN A 44 9.31 -9.48 18.67
N ASN A 45 8.76 -8.61 17.82
CA ASN A 45 7.39 -8.74 17.33
C ASN A 45 7.20 -10.03 16.53
N PHE A 46 8.12 -10.37 15.64
CA PHE A 46 8.07 -11.62 14.89
C PHE A 46 8.19 -12.87 15.78
N ARG A 47 9.05 -12.84 16.81
CA ARG A 47 9.14 -13.93 17.79
C ARG A 47 7.85 -14.12 18.57
N LEU A 48 7.28 -13.01 19.05
CA LEU A 48 5.97 -13.03 19.70
C LEU A 48 4.91 -13.64 18.75
N MET A 49 4.93 -13.31 17.45
CA MET A 49 3.99 -13.85 16.46
C MET A 49 4.13 -15.36 16.32
N ALA A 50 5.39 -15.81 16.22
CA ALA A 50 5.71 -17.20 16.04
C ALA A 50 5.39 -18.02 17.29
N TYR A 51 5.75 -17.55 18.49
CA TYR A 51 5.35 -18.21 19.75
C TYR A 51 3.84 -18.31 19.90
N LEU A 52 3.10 -17.25 19.55
CA LEU A 52 1.63 -17.28 19.57
C LEU A 52 1.08 -18.33 18.60
N ARG A 53 1.61 -18.40 17.38
CA ARG A 53 1.15 -19.31 16.32
C ARG A 53 1.47 -20.77 16.61
N LEU A 54 2.55 -21.03 17.35
CA LEU A 54 2.97 -22.36 17.77
C LEU A 54 2.38 -22.81 19.10
N GLY A 55 1.63 -21.94 19.79
CA GLY A 55 1.06 -22.25 21.09
C GLY A 55 2.10 -22.26 22.22
N HIS A 56 3.27 -21.63 22.02
CA HIS A 56 4.30 -21.46 23.06
C HIS A 56 3.91 -20.29 23.98
N ILE A 57 2.83 -20.45 24.75
CA ILE A 57 2.20 -19.38 25.53
C ILE A 57 3.13 -18.80 26.60
N ASP A 58 3.95 -19.64 27.24
CA ASP A 58 4.87 -19.19 28.29
C ASP A 58 6.00 -18.32 27.72
N ALA A 59 6.69 -18.79 26.68
CA ALA A 59 7.74 -18.03 25.97
C ALA A 59 7.19 -16.73 25.33
N PHE A 60 5.95 -16.77 24.84
CA PHE A 60 5.24 -15.59 24.38
C PHE A 60 5.05 -14.58 25.52
N THR A 61 4.56 -15.03 26.67
CA THR A 61 4.26 -14.19 27.83
C THR A 61 5.53 -13.58 28.42
N ASP A 62 6.60 -14.36 28.55
CA ASP A 62 7.89 -13.89 29.06
C ASP A 62 8.49 -12.80 28.17
N LEU A 63 8.51 -13.03 26.86
CA LEU A 63 9.03 -12.04 25.90
C LEU A 63 8.17 -10.77 25.85
N LEU A 64 6.86 -10.89 26.11
CA LEU A 64 5.93 -9.78 26.14
C LEU A 64 6.11 -8.92 27.39
N LEU A 65 6.32 -9.55 28.55
CA LEU A 65 6.53 -8.87 29.84
C LEU A 65 7.91 -8.19 29.93
N GLN A 66 8.89 -8.65 29.14
CA GLN A 66 10.19 -7.99 29.00
C GLN A 66 10.12 -6.65 28.24
N ARG A 67 8.93 -6.23 27.75
CA ARG A 67 8.79 -4.98 27.01
C ARG A 67 8.44 -3.80 27.93
N PRO A 68 9.23 -2.73 27.90
CA PRO A 68 9.02 -1.55 28.75
C PRO A 68 7.65 -0.87 28.56
N SER A 69 7.00 -1.04 27.41
CA SER A 69 5.69 -0.44 27.11
C SER A 69 4.48 -1.34 27.41
N ILE A 70 4.72 -2.58 27.87
CA ILE A 70 3.69 -3.62 28.10
C ILE A 70 3.83 -4.23 29.51
N SER A 71 4.90 -3.95 30.25
CA SER A 71 5.15 -4.45 31.60
C SER A 71 4.03 -4.14 32.61
N ASP A 72 3.20 -3.14 32.33
CA ASP A 72 2.06 -2.76 33.18
C ASP A 72 0.74 -3.45 32.78
N TRP A 73 0.73 -4.27 31.73
CA TRP A 73 -0.47 -4.97 31.29
C TRP A 73 -0.58 -6.32 32.03
N PRO A 74 -1.75 -6.64 32.60
CA PRO A 74 -1.99 -7.98 33.10
C PRO A 74 -1.82 -8.99 31.95
N ALA A 75 -1.07 -10.08 32.17
CA ALA A 75 -0.76 -11.10 31.15
C ALA A 75 -2.02 -11.62 30.41
N TRP A 76 -3.17 -11.65 31.09
CA TRP A 76 -4.47 -12.04 30.52
C TRP A 76 -5.05 -11.03 29.51
N ALA A 77 -4.68 -9.75 29.56
CA ALA A 77 -5.13 -8.70 28.65
C ALA A 77 -4.25 -8.60 27.38
N ALA A 78 -2.99 -9.03 27.49
CA ALA A 78 -2.01 -8.90 26.42
C ALA A 78 -2.19 -9.97 25.33
N LEU A 79 -2.59 -11.20 25.70
CA LEU A 79 -2.83 -12.31 24.77
C LEU A 79 -4.02 -12.09 23.79
N PRO A 80 -5.19 -11.55 24.22
CA PRO A 80 -6.29 -11.20 23.30
C PRO A 80 -5.97 -10.01 22.40
N ALA A 81 -5.30 -8.97 22.92
CA ALA A 81 -4.85 -7.83 22.13
C ALA A 81 -3.87 -8.28 21.04
N TYR A 82 -2.93 -9.14 21.39
CA TYR A 82 -1.96 -9.70 20.45
C TYR A 82 -2.60 -10.64 19.41
N ARG A 83 -3.49 -11.56 19.82
CA ARG A 83 -4.30 -12.35 18.87
C ARG A 83 -5.09 -11.46 17.92
N SER A 84 -5.70 -10.38 18.42
CA SER A 84 -6.49 -9.44 17.62
C SER A 84 -5.69 -8.60 16.62
N ILE A 85 -4.39 -8.40 16.89
CA ILE A 85 -3.45 -7.70 16.01
C ILE A 85 -2.99 -8.61 14.84
N ILE A 86 -3.11 -9.94 14.98
CA ILE A 86 -2.33 -10.93 14.21
C ILE A 86 -3.17 -11.88 13.36
N SER A 87 -4.35 -12.28 13.84
CA SER A 87 -5.14 -13.33 13.17
C SER A 87 -6.11 -12.82 12.11
N ALA A 88 -6.49 -11.55 12.16
CA ALA A 88 -7.38 -10.79 11.26
C ALA A 88 -7.72 -9.50 12.02
N PRO A 89 -8.22 -8.42 11.38
CA PRO A 89 -8.60 -7.20 12.09
C PRO A 89 -9.86 -7.48 12.93
N SER A 90 -9.67 -8.07 14.10
CA SER A 90 -10.72 -8.08 15.10
C SER A 90 -10.95 -6.62 15.49
N PRO A 91 -12.20 -6.13 15.49
CA PRO A 91 -12.55 -4.75 15.86
C PRO A 91 -12.03 -4.31 17.25
N LEU A 92 -11.54 -5.25 18.06
CA LEU A 92 -11.06 -5.06 19.42
C LEU A 92 -9.62 -4.50 19.52
N SER A 93 -8.84 -4.49 18.44
CA SER A 93 -7.38 -4.26 18.44
C SER A 93 -6.88 -2.83 18.16
N PHE A 94 -7.70 -1.78 18.21
CA PHE A 94 -7.29 -0.43 17.78
C PHE A 94 -7.56 0.59 18.89
N ASN A 95 -6.65 0.66 19.87
CA ASN A 95 -6.67 1.58 21.00
C ASN A 95 -5.25 2.16 21.26
N ARG A 96 -5.09 3.05 22.26
CA ARG A 96 -3.78 3.64 22.64
C ARG A 96 -2.72 2.58 22.84
N ALA A 97 -3.10 1.52 23.54
CA ALA A 97 -2.31 0.33 23.78
C ALA A 97 -1.72 -0.29 22.50
N THR A 98 -2.52 -0.45 21.44
CA THR A 98 -2.04 -0.93 20.13
C THR A 98 -1.24 0.13 19.36
N HIS A 99 -1.60 1.42 19.48
CA HIS A 99 -0.81 2.49 18.90
C HIS A 99 0.60 2.51 19.49
N ASN A 100 0.74 2.51 20.82
CA ASN A 100 2.00 2.42 21.56
C ASN A 100 2.89 1.26 21.09
N PHE A 101 2.27 0.09 20.88
CA PHE A 101 2.97 -1.12 20.46
C PHE A 101 3.67 -0.96 19.09
N PHE A 102 3.02 -0.26 18.15
CA PHE A 102 3.52 -0.12 16.78
C PHE A 102 4.28 1.18 16.54
N TRP A 103 3.88 2.27 17.21
CA TRP A 103 4.22 3.64 16.84
C TRP A 103 4.73 4.49 18.01
N ALA A 104 4.92 3.91 19.21
CA ALA A 104 5.17 4.60 20.48
C ALA A 104 3.99 5.45 20.96
N GLU A 105 4.12 6.15 22.08
CA GLU A 105 3.04 6.99 22.63
C GLU A 105 2.51 8.00 21.59
N PRO A 106 1.18 8.23 21.51
CA PRO A 106 0.62 9.24 20.64
C PRO A 106 1.27 10.60 20.86
N ARG A 107 1.86 11.17 19.80
CA ARG A 107 2.44 12.52 19.81
C ARG A 107 1.38 13.59 19.83
N GLU A 108 1.77 14.80 20.22
CA GLU A 108 0.89 15.96 20.29
C GLU A 108 0.29 16.36 18.94
N SER A 109 1.02 16.16 17.84
CA SER A 109 0.54 16.38 16.48
C SER A 109 0.88 15.21 15.54
N LEU A 110 0.11 15.09 14.46
CA LEU A 110 0.33 14.14 13.38
C LEU A 110 1.64 14.46 12.63
N ARG A 111 1.98 15.75 12.49
CA ARG A 111 3.25 16.15 11.88
C ARG A 111 4.44 15.57 12.66
N ASP A 112 4.45 15.75 13.99
CA ASP A 112 5.53 15.23 14.84
C ASP A 112 5.55 13.71 14.79
N ALA A 113 4.38 13.06 14.85
CA ALA A 113 4.28 11.63 14.66
C ALA A 113 4.91 11.20 13.32
N LEU A 114 4.56 11.83 12.20
CA LEU A 114 5.08 11.48 10.86
C LEU A 114 6.58 11.75 10.68
N GLN A 115 7.19 12.61 11.50
CA GLN A 115 8.63 12.89 11.49
C GLN A 115 9.43 11.92 12.35
N GLU A 116 8.84 11.48 13.47
CA GLU A 116 9.49 10.62 14.46
C GLU A 116 9.06 9.15 14.39
N ILE A 117 8.23 8.78 13.41
CA ILE A 117 7.82 7.38 13.22
C ILE A 117 9.08 6.50 13.17
N PRO A 118 9.14 5.45 14.00
CA PRO A 118 10.22 4.49 13.93
C PRO A 118 10.20 3.87 12.53
N LEU A 119 11.34 3.96 11.83
CA LEU A 119 11.47 3.37 10.50
C LEU A 119 11.32 1.87 10.63
N ILE A 120 10.26 1.31 10.03
CA ILE A 120 10.10 -0.14 9.93
C ILE A 120 11.23 -0.63 9.04
N PRO A 121 12.14 -1.48 9.52
CA PRO A 121 13.18 -2.02 8.66
C PRO A 121 12.49 -2.87 7.59
N LEU A 122 12.54 -2.43 6.33
CA LEU A 122 12.32 -3.36 5.23
C LEU A 122 13.40 -4.42 5.30
N PRO A 123 13.12 -5.67 4.90
CA PRO A 123 14.19 -6.65 4.70
C PRO A 123 15.22 -5.99 3.76
N ALA A 124 16.44 -5.78 4.27
CA ALA A 124 17.51 -5.03 3.59
C ALA A 124 17.75 -5.40 2.10
N PRO A 125 17.49 -6.64 1.61
CA PRO A 125 17.62 -6.97 0.18
C PRO A 125 16.70 -6.17 -0.74
N GLN A 126 15.50 -5.77 -0.27
CA GLN A 126 14.53 -5.08 -1.11
C GLN A 126 14.95 -3.65 -1.41
N VAL A 127 15.50 -2.94 -0.42
CA VAL A 127 15.88 -1.53 -0.53
C VAL A 127 16.98 -1.33 -1.57
N HIS A 128 18.07 -2.12 -1.50
CA HIS A 128 19.15 -2.03 -2.47
C HIS A 128 18.73 -2.43 -3.89
N SER A 129 17.79 -3.37 -4.01
CA SER A 129 17.30 -3.81 -5.32
C SER A 129 16.38 -2.75 -5.95
N ILE A 130 15.48 -2.14 -5.17
CA ILE A 130 14.69 -1.00 -5.60
C ILE A 130 15.60 0.17 -6.01
N ARG A 131 16.66 0.44 -5.23
CA ARG A 131 17.65 1.46 -5.58
C ARG A 131 18.25 1.24 -6.96
N ARG A 132 18.71 0.02 -7.26
CA ARG A 132 19.25 -0.32 -8.59
C ARG A 132 18.22 -0.15 -9.70
N VAL A 133 16.96 -0.53 -9.45
CA VAL A 133 15.86 -0.32 -10.40
C VAL A 133 15.70 1.17 -10.69
N VAL A 134 15.76 2.02 -9.66
CA VAL A 134 15.71 3.48 -9.83
C VAL A 134 16.90 3.99 -10.64
N GLU A 135 18.13 3.63 -10.27
CA GLU A 135 19.32 4.08 -11.00
C GLU A 135 19.30 3.62 -12.47
N THR A 136 18.80 2.41 -12.73
CA THR A 136 18.65 1.88 -14.09
C THR A 136 17.52 2.56 -14.85
N ALA A 137 16.37 2.80 -14.21
CA ALA A 137 15.20 3.41 -14.85
C ALA A 137 15.44 4.88 -15.21
N THR A 138 16.20 5.59 -14.37
CA THR A 138 16.46 7.03 -14.49
C THR A 138 17.77 7.34 -15.20
N GLY A 139 18.69 6.38 -15.26
CA GLY A 139 20.07 6.60 -15.73
C GLY A 139 20.91 7.47 -14.79
N GLN A 140 20.44 7.73 -13.57
CA GLN A 140 21.08 8.61 -12.59
C GLN A 140 21.56 7.82 -11.39
N SER A 141 22.79 8.06 -10.94
CA SER A 141 23.30 7.46 -9.70
C SER A 141 22.80 8.23 -8.47
N ILE A 142 22.43 7.51 -7.43
CA ILE A 142 21.97 8.10 -6.17
C ILE A 142 23.19 8.50 -5.32
N MET A 143 23.45 9.81 -5.26
CA MET A 143 24.64 10.38 -4.59
C MET A 143 24.68 10.15 -3.08
N HIS A 144 23.52 10.08 -2.42
CA HIS A 144 23.40 9.87 -0.98
C HIS A 144 22.54 8.64 -0.67
N PRO A 145 23.09 7.42 -0.81
CA PRO A 145 22.30 6.19 -0.67
C PRO A 145 21.62 6.07 0.70
N ASP A 146 22.31 6.36 1.80
CA ASP A 146 21.74 6.19 3.14
C ASP A 146 20.53 7.12 3.39
N GLU A 147 20.60 8.37 2.90
CA GLU A 147 19.48 9.30 3.00
C GLU A 147 18.33 8.88 2.08
N TRP A 148 18.64 8.45 0.85
CA TRP A 148 17.63 7.93 -0.07
C TRP A 148 16.88 6.72 0.53
N GLU A 149 17.62 5.78 1.13
CA GLU A 149 17.05 4.60 1.80
C GLU A 149 16.21 5.01 3.02
N ARG A 150 16.69 5.96 3.82
CA ARG A 150 15.94 6.53 4.94
C ARG A 150 14.61 7.13 4.46
N ARG A 151 14.61 7.92 3.38
CA ARG A 151 13.41 8.55 2.82
C ARG A 151 12.42 7.51 2.28
N LEU A 152 12.91 6.45 1.64
CA LEU A 152 12.09 5.34 1.18
C LEU A 152 11.35 4.66 2.34
N LEU A 153 12.09 4.34 3.41
CA LEU A 153 11.53 3.74 4.62
C LEU A 153 10.55 4.67 5.33
N LEU A 154 10.83 5.98 5.31
CA LEU A 154 9.93 6.99 5.85
C LEU A 154 8.61 7.01 5.09
N GLY A 155 8.64 7.05 3.75
CA GLY A 155 7.44 7.01 2.91
C GLY A 155 6.59 5.77 3.16
N HIS A 156 7.23 4.60 3.25
CA HIS A 156 6.56 3.35 3.61
C HIS A 156 5.89 3.43 4.98
N SER A 157 6.64 3.86 6.01
CA SER A 157 6.13 3.89 7.39
C SER A 157 5.00 4.91 7.56
N ARG A 158 5.08 6.07 6.90
CA ARG A 158 4.02 7.09 6.87
C ARG A 158 2.71 6.55 6.30
N ASP A 159 2.75 5.83 5.17
CA ASP A 159 1.52 5.28 4.58
C ASP A 159 0.87 4.22 5.49
N TYR A 160 1.66 3.35 6.13
CA TYR A 160 1.15 2.39 7.11
C TYR A 160 0.52 3.07 8.31
N TYR A 161 1.13 4.14 8.81
CA TYR A 161 0.61 4.89 9.95
C TYR A 161 -0.73 5.57 9.62
N CYS A 162 -0.82 6.23 8.47
CA CYS A 162 -2.08 6.87 8.05
C CYS A 162 -3.20 5.84 7.83
N ARG A 163 -2.88 4.66 7.28
CA ARG A 163 -3.85 3.54 7.18
C ARG A 163 -4.29 3.02 8.53
N PHE A 164 -3.38 2.97 9.51
CA PHE A 164 -3.71 2.63 10.88
C PHE A 164 -4.71 3.65 11.43
N LEU A 165 -4.44 4.95 11.29
CA LEU A 165 -5.35 6.01 11.76
C LEU A 165 -6.73 5.94 11.10
N LYS A 166 -6.82 5.65 9.80
CA LYS A 166 -8.11 5.41 9.12
C LYS A 166 -8.90 4.22 9.68
N LYS A 167 -8.22 3.15 10.12
CA LYS A 167 -8.89 2.02 10.79
C LYS A 167 -9.37 2.38 12.19
N VAL A 168 -8.61 3.22 12.91
CA VAL A 168 -9.00 3.77 14.20
C VAL A 168 -10.25 4.66 14.05
N GLU A 169 -10.26 5.55 13.05
CA GLU A 169 -11.41 6.39 12.68
C GLU A 169 -12.69 5.55 12.47
N ALA A 170 -12.62 4.51 11.63
CA ALA A 170 -13.75 3.63 11.37
C ALA A 170 -14.25 2.87 12.62
N ARG A 171 -13.40 2.69 13.64
CA ARG A 171 -13.80 2.15 14.94
C ARG A 171 -14.50 3.21 15.78
N PHE A 172 -13.93 4.42 15.89
CA PHE A 172 -14.54 5.51 16.66
C PHE A 172 -15.96 5.79 16.19
N ASN A 173 -16.17 5.91 14.87
CA ASN A 173 -17.50 6.11 14.29
C ASN A 173 -18.48 4.98 14.65
N ARG A 174 -18.03 3.72 14.67
CA ARG A 174 -18.86 2.56 15.05
C ARG A 174 -19.19 2.52 16.55
N LEU A 175 -18.28 2.94 17.41
CA LEU A 175 -18.49 2.98 18.86
C LEU A 175 -19.39 4.15 19.28
N GLN A 176 -19.18 5.32 18.68
CA GLN A 176 -20.06 6.48 18.86
C GLN A 176 -21.49 6.15 18.42
N ALA A 177 -21.67 5.50 17.26
CA ALA A 177 -22.98 5.04 16.80
C ALA A 177 -23.69 4.05 17.76
N ARG A 178 -22.93 3.43 18.68
CA ARG A 178 -23.44 2.49 19.70
C ARG A 178 -23.59 3.13 21.09
N GLY A 179 -23.31 4.44 21.23
CA GLY A 179 -23.40 5.15 22.51
C GLY A 179 -22.34 4.74 23.54
N VAL A 180 -21.25 4.10 23.12
CA VAL A 180 -20.16 3.65 24.01
C VAL A 180 -18.99 4.61 23.86
N ALA A 181 -18.75 5.53 24.83
CA ALA A 181 -17.63 6.46 24.70
C ALA A 181 -16.86 6.74 26.00
N LYS A 182 -15.66 6.15 26.08
CA LYS A 182 -14.42 6.89 26.36
C LYS A 182 -13.41 6.51 25.28
N VAL A 183 -13.02 7.47 24.46
CA VAL A 183 -11.96 7.35 23.46
C VAL A 183 -10.73 8.07 24.01
N ASP A 184 -9.53 7.61 23.66
CA ASP A 184 -8.30 8.33 23.99
C ASP A 184 -8.27 9.67 23.21
N PRO A 185 -8.27 10.83 23.88
CA PRO A 185 -8.38 12.13 23.21
C PRO A 185 -7.20 12.42 22.27
N GLN A 186 -6.02 11.87 22.54
CA GLN A 186 -4.84 12.10 21.72
C GLN A 186 -4.95 11.33 20.40
N LEU A 187 -5.45 10.10 20.44
CA LEU A 187 -5.75 9.36 19.21
C LEU A 187 -6.87 9.99 18.39
N GLU A 188 -7.89 10.54 19.05
CA GLU A 188 -8.96 11.28 18.38
C GLU A 188 -8.42 12.51 17.64
N LYS A 189 -7.52 13.27 18.30
CA LYS A 189 -6.82 14.40 17.68
C LYS A 189 -6.03 13.98 16.44
N LEU A 190 -5.23 12.92 16.54
CA LEU A 190 -4.44 12.42 15.40
C LEU A 190 -5.31 11.92 14.24
N VAL A 191 -6.46 11.31 14.54
CA VAL A 191 -7.45 10.92 13.52
C VAL A 191 -8.02 12.15 12.82
N ALA A 192 -8.38 13.19 13.58
CA ALA A 192 -8.89 14.44 13.01
C ALA A 192 -7.84 15.14 12.13
N GLU A 193 -6.57 15.20 12.58
CA GLU A 193 -5.48 15.75 11.77
C GLU A 193 -5.24 14.92 10.49
N ASN A 194 -5.41 13.60 10.56
CA ASN A 194 -5.28 12.73 9.39
C ASN A 194 -6.42 12.93 8.37
N GLN A 195 -7.56 13.50 8.76
CA GLN A 195 -8.62 13.88 7.82
C GLN A 195 -8.27 15.14 7.01
N ILE A 196 -7.44 16.04 7.57
CA ILE A 196 -7.02 17.27 6.90
C ILE A 196 -5.59 17.19 6.33
N LEU A 197 -4.92 16.03 6.47
CA LEU A 197 -3.60 15.77 5.91
C LEU A 197 -3.62 15.81 4.37
N VAL A 198 -4.74 15.39 3.78
CA VAL A 198 -4.94 15.38 2.34
C VAL A 198 -5.19 16.80 1.87
N GLU A 199 -4.28 17.32 1.07
CA GLU A 199 -4.41 18.64 0.47
C GLU A 199 -5.50 18.68 -0.60
N GLU A 200 -6.00 19.88 -0.86
CA GLU A 200 -6.92 20.09 -1.98
C GLU A 200 -6.28 19.61 -3.29
N THR A 201 -7.00 18.71 -3.96
CA THR A 201 -6.55 18.08 -5.19
C THR A 201 -7.20 18.75 -6.39
N ASP A 202 -6.40 19.12 -7.39
CA ASP A 202 -6.92 19.59 -8.67
C ASP A 202 -7.52 18.42 -9.46
N LEU A 203 -8.85 18.43 -9.62
CA LEU A 203 -9.60 17.43 -10.37
C LEU A 203 -9.80 17.81 -11.85
N LYS A 204 -9.35 18.99 -12.30
CA LYS A 204 -9.50 19.44 -13.70
C LYS A 204 -8.99 18.42 -14.72
N PRO A 205 -7.81 17.77 -14.55
CA PRO A 205 -7.31 16.76 -15.49
C PRO A 205 -8.29 15.61 -15.78
N ILE A 206 -9.15 15.27 -14.81
CA ILE A 206 -10.18 14.24 -14.97
C ILE A 206 -11.49 14.88 -15.44
N THR A 207 -11.94 15.95 -14.77
CA THR A 207 -13.28 16.51 -14.99
C THR A 207 -13.44 17.15 -16.36
N ASP A 208 -12.38 17.71 -16.95
CA ASP A 208 -12.44 18.29 -18.30
C ASP A 208 -12.65 17.21 -19.37
N ILE A 209 -12.02 16.05 -19.21
CA ILE A 209 -12.25 14.87 -20.08
C ILE A 209 -13.70 14.40 -19.95
N LEU A 210 -14.20 14.26 -18.71
CA LEU A 210 -15.56 13.79 -18.47
C LEU A 210 -16.61 14.76 -19.04
N LYS A 211 -16.40 16.07 -18.92
CA LYS A 211 -17.26 17.11 -19.51
C LYS A 211 -17.28 17.06 -21.03
N SER A 212 -16.21 16.59 -21.68
CA SER A 212 -16.17 16.37 -23.12
C SER A 212 -17.01 15.17 -23.60
N GLY A 213 -17.68 14.47 -22.69
CA GLY A 213 -18.49 13.29 -23.01
C GLY A 213 -17.70 11.98 -23.04
N ARG A 214 -16.47 11.99 -22.52
CA ARG A 214 -15.55 10.84 -22.59
C ARG A 214 -15.31 10.21 -21.23
N SER A 215 -15.38 8.88 -21.14
CA SER A 215 -15.03 8.15 -19.93
C SER A 215 -13.52 8.25 -19.62
N VAL A 216 -13.15 8.05 -18.35
CA VAL A 216 -11.75 8.03 -17.89
C VAL A 216 -11.43 6.66 -17.31
N VAL A 217 -10.32 6.07 -17.75
CA VAL A 217 -9.66 4.96 -17.05
C VAL A 217 -8.53 5.54 -16.20
N LEU A 218 -8.78 5.65 -14.90
CA LEU A 218 -7.83 6.13 -13.91
C LEU A 218 -6.88 4.98 -13.52
N LEU A 219 -5.65 5.07 -13.97
CA LEU A 219 -4.56 4.16 -13.68
C LEU A 219 -3.89 4.59 -12.38
N GLU A 220 -3.58 3.64 -11.52
CA GLU A 220 -2.79 3.88 -10.31
C GLU A 220 -1.77 2.75 -10.14
N LEU A 221 -0.67 3.07 -9.45
CA LEU A 221 0.27 2.08 -8.94
C LEU A 221 -0.20 1.62 -7.54
N HIS A 222 0.16 0.41 -7.11
CA HIS A 222 0.16 0.03 -5.70
C HIS A 222 1.32 0.73 -4.93
N GLY A 223 1.39 2.05 -5.07
CA GLY A 223 2.38 2.93 -4.48
C GLY A 223 1.74 4.25 -4.02
N GLY A 224 2.53 5.05 -3.33
CA GLY A 224 2.11 6.32 -2.76
C GLY A 224 1.07 6.22 -1.65
N HIS A 225 0.60 7.38 -1.24
CA HIS A 225 -0.41 7.59 -0.22
C HIS A 225 -1.82 7.42 -0.80
N ARG A 226 -2.31 6.19 -0.78
CA ARG A 226 -3.62 5.83 -1.35
C ARG A 226 -4.82 6.54 -0.73
N PRO A 227 -4.85 6.92 0.57
CA PRO A 227 -5.98 7.67 1.12
C PRO A 227 -6.24 8.99 0.37
N ALA A 228 -5.20 9.74 -0.03
CA ALA A 228 -5.38 10.96 -0.83
C ALA A 228 -6.01 10.67 -2.21
N LEU A 229 -5.53 9.62 -2.88
CA LEU A 229 -6.11 9.18 -4.17
C LEU A 229 -7.57 8.73 -4.02
N ASN A 230 -7.90 8.01 -2.94
CA ASN A 230 -9.27 7.59 -2.65
C ASN A 230 -10.18 8.80 -2.43
N GLU A 231 -9.74 9.78 -1.64
CA GLU A 231 -10.53 10.98 -1.36
C GLU A 231 -10.79 11.81 -2.62
N ALA A 232 -9.75 12.02 -3.44
CA ALA A 232 -9.87 12.70 -4.72
C ALA A 232 -10.85 11.96 -5.66
N PHE A 233 -10.76 10.64 -5.73
CA PHE A 233 -11.71 9.80 -6.47
C PHE A 233 -13.13 9.89 -5.89
N GLU A 234 -13.27 10.03 -4.58
CA GLU A 234 -14.56 10.08 -3.90
C GLU A 234 -15.33 11.39 -4.15
N ARG A 235 -14.59 12.48 -4.36
CA ARG A 235 -15.11 13.83 -4.70
C ARG A 235 -15.67 13.94 -6.11
N LEU A 236 -15.39 12.99 -7.00
CA LEU A 236 -15.94 13.00 -8.36
C LEU A 236 -17.46 12.78 -8.32
N SER A 237 -18.20 13.60 -9.07
CA SER A 237 -19.66 13.55 -9.18
C SER A 237 -20.18 12.61 -10.28
N TRP A 238 -19.30 12.05 -11.10
CA TRP A 238 -19.65 11.08 -12.15
C TRP A 238 -19.83 9.67 -11.58
N PRO A 239 -20.51 8.76 -12.30
CA PRO A 239 -20.51 7.34 -11.97
C PRO A 239 -19.09 6.80 -11.86
N ARG A 240 -18.84 5.98 -10.85
CA ARG A 240 -17.53 5.43 -10.54
C ARG A 240 -17.54 3.92 -10.57
N SER A 241 -16.42 3.36 -10.97
CA SER A 241 -16.19 1.94 -10.94
C SER A 241 -14.80 1.66 -10.38
N TYR A 242 -14.71 0.78 -9.40
CA TYR A 242 -13.44 0.30 -8.87
C TYR A 242 -13.24 -1.17 -9.21
N ILE A 243 -12.06 -1.51 -9.73
CA ILE A 243 -11.66 -2.89 -9.99
C ILE A 243 -10.59 -3.28 -8.97
N GLY A 244 -10.89 -4.27 -8.13
CA GLY A 244 -9.98 -4.64 -7.04
C GLY A 244 -10.30 -5.99 -6.39
N ASP A 245 -9.45 -6.40 -5.45
CA ASP A 245 -9.72 -7.54 -4.58
C ASP A 245 -10.58 -7.08 -3.38
N GLY A 246 -11.63 -7.83 -3.04
CA GLY A 246 -12.50 -7.48 -1.92
C GLY A 246 -13.27 -6.16 -2.07
N VAL A 247 -13.59 -5.74 -3.30
CA VAL A 247 -14.43 -4.57 -3.52
C VAL A 247 -15.82 -4.77 -2.91
N GLY A 248 -16.27 -3.78 -2.15
CA GLY A 248 -17.61 -3.78 -1.57
C GLY A 248 -18.69 -3.48 -2.62
N VAL A 249 -19.95 -3.66 -2.22
CA VAL A 249 -21.10 -3.23 -3.00
C VAL A 249 -21.01 -1.71 -3.21
N ALA A 250 -21.28 -1.26 -4.44
CA ALA A 250 -21.34 0.15 -4.77
C ALA A 250 -22.36 0.87 -3.88
N THR A 251 -21.99 2.03 -3.33
CA THR A 251 -22.82 2.78 -2.37
C THR A 251 -23.69 3.85 -3.03
N ARG A 252 -23.31 4.33 -4.24
CA ARG A 252 -24.14 5.22 -5.06
C ARG A 252 -24.85 4.41 -6.15
N GLY A 253 -26.08 4.81 -6.51
CA GLY A 253 -26.93 4.03 -7.41
C GLY A 253 -26.36 3.74 -8.79
N GLU A 254 -25.50 4.62 -9.34
CA GLU A 254 -24.88 4.46 -10.66
C GLU A 254 -23.45 3.89 -10.61
N ASP A 255 -22.89 3.75 -9.41
CA ASP A 255 -21.56 3.18 -9.22
C ASP A 255 -21.60 1.66 -9.46
N PHE A 256 -20.50 1.11 -9.97
CA PHE A 256 -20.42 -0.31 -10.27
C PHE A 256 -19.00 -0.85 -10.06
N ASN A 257 -18.81 -1.68 -9.04
CA ASN A 257 -17.49 -2.25 -8.71
C ASN A 257 -17.33 -3.65 -9.29
N VAL A 258 -16.12 -3.97 -9.73
CA VAL A 258 -15.79 -5.28 -10.32
C VAL A 258 -14.77 -6.01 -9.44
N PRO A 259 -15.12 -7.16 -8.86
CA PRO A 259 -14.16 -7.95 -8.11
C PRO A 259 -13.16 -8.64 -9.06
N THR A 260 -11.88 -8.63 -8.71
CA THR A 260 -10.82 -9.31 -9.47
C THR A 260 -10.80 -10.84 -9.27
N LYS A 261 -11.66 -11.36 -8.39
CA LYS A 261 -11.79 -12.79 -8.07
C LYS A 261 -13.26 -13.17 -7.92
N GLY A 262 -13.51 -14.48 -8.02
CA GLY A 262 -14.83 -15.06 -7.87
C GLY A 262 -15.44 -15.47 -9.21
N PRO A 263 -16.50 -16.29 -9.18
CA PRO A 263 -17.05 -16.95 -10.37
C PRO A 263 -17.65 -15.96 -11.39
N ARG A 264 -18.00 -14.74 -10.97
CA ARG A 264 -18.67 -13.73 -11.79
C ARG A 264 -17.77 -12.59 -12.30
N SER A 265 -16.51 -12.56 -11.90
CA SER A 265 -15.61 -11.43 -12.19
C SER A 265 -15.52 -11.06 -13.68
N HIS A 266 -15.48 -12.07 -14.56
CA HIS A 266 -15.42 -11.86 -16.00
C HIS A 266 -16.74 -11.33 -16.59
N PHE A 267 -17.89 -11.78 -16.07
CA PHE A 267 -19.20 -11.25 -16.45
C PHE A 267 -19.38 -9.81 -15.99
N ASP A 268 -18.96 -9.50 -14.75
CA ASP A 268 -19.03 -8.16 -14.20
C ASP A 268 -18.09 -7.20 -14.96
N PHE A 269 -16.89 -7.66 -15.32
CA PHE A 269 -16.00 -6.91 -16.20
C PHE A 269 -16.61 -6.64 -17.58
N ALA A 270 -17.21 -7.65 -18.22
CA ALA A 270 -17.90 -7.47 -19.50
C ALA A 270 -19.11 -6.53 -19.38
N HIS A 271 -19.82 -6.56 -18.25
CA HIS A 271 -20.89 -5.62 -17.94
C HIS A 271 -20.34 -4.19 -17.84
N LEU A 272 -19.23 -3.99 -17.13
CA LEU A 272 -18.59 -2.68 -17.02
C LEU A 272 -18.18 -2.12 -18.38
N CYS A 273 -17.60 -2.93 -19.27
CA CYS A 273 -17.30 -2.52 -20.65
C CYS A 273 -18.56 -2.03 -21.40
N LYS A 274 -19.72 -2.67 -21.19
CA LYS A 274 -20.99 -2.21 -21.76
C LYS A 274 -21.47 -0.90 -21.13
N LEU A 275 -21.30 -0.72 -19.82
CA LEU A 275 -21.67 0.52 -19.12
C LEU A 275 -20.84 1.71 -19.59
N MET A 276 -19.53 1.52 -19.80
CA MET A 276 -18.65 2.58 -20.28
C MET A 276 -19.03 3.12 -21.67
N ARG A 277 -19.70 2.31 -22.50
CA ARG A 277 -20.25 2.75 -23.80
C ARG A 277 -21.52 3.58 -23.67
N LYS A 278 -22.29 3.38 -22.60
CA LYS A 278 -23.61 3.98 -22.41
C LYS A 278 -23.55 5.25 -21.57
N THR A 279 -22.63 5.29 -20.62
CA THR A 279 -22.58 6.34 -19.61
C THR A 279 -21.14 6.71 -19.34
N VAL A 280 -20.85 8.01 -19.44
CA VAL A 280 -19.56 8.61 -19.06
C VAL A 280 -19.28 8.30 -17.60
N ARG A 281 -18.13 7.67 -17.33
CA ARG A 281 -17.75 7.24 -15.99
C ARG A 281 -16.25 7.26 -15.77
N VAL A 282 -15.85 7.17 -14.51
CA VAL A 282 -14.46 6.99 -14.11
C VAL A 282 -14.25 5.58 -13.62
N VAL A 283 -13.34 4.85 -14.24
CA VAL A 283 -12.96 3.50 -13.83
C VAL A 283 -11.55 3.50 -13.28
N ARG A 284 -11.40 3.20 -11.99
CA ARG A 284 -10.12 3.08 -11.33
C ARG A 284 -9.59 1.64 -11.40
N VAL A 285 -8.36 1.50 -11.89
CA VAL A 285 -7.65 0.23 -12.08
C VAL A 285 -6.20 0.36 -11.62
N LEU A 286 -5.68 -0.68 -10.99
CA LEU A 286 -4.26 -0.82 -10.65
C LEU A 286 -3.64 -1.90 -11.54
N PRO A 287 -3.03 -1.55 -12.69
CA PRO A 287 -2.52 -2.51 -13.69
C PRO A 287 -1.34 -3.34 -13.20
N ASP A 288 -0.76 -2.99 -12.05
CA ASP A 288 0.33 -3.68 -11.39
C ASP A 288 -0.09 -4.85 -10.49
N GLY A 289 -1.39 -5.12 -10.45
CA GLY A 289 -1.93 -6.29 -9.80
C GLY A 289 -1.53 -7.61 -10.46
N ARG A 290 -1.42 -8.66 -9.64
CA ARG A 290 -1.08 -10.04 -10.06
C ARG A 290 -2.20 -10.83 -10.76
N ARG A 291 -3.33 -10.21 -11.12
CA ARG A 291 -4.55 -10.90 -11.57
C ARG A 291 -5.01 -10.35 -12.91
N GLY A 292 -5.64 -11.22 -13.70
CA GLY A 292 -6.19 -10.87 -15.02
C GLY A 292 -5.24 -11.23 -16.16
N GLN A 293 -5.63 -10.84 -17.37
CA GLN A 293 -4.80 -10.98 -18.56
C GLN A 293 -3.71 -9.91 -18.57
N SER A 294 -2.51 -10.29 -18.99
CA SER A 294 -1.36 -9.41 -19.15
C SER A 294 -0.66 -9.64 -20.48
N LYS A 295 -0.01 -8.61 -21.03
CA LYS A 295 0.83 -8.71 -22.23
C LYS A 295 2.29 -8.78 -21.83
N GLY A 296 2.97 -9.87 -22.19
CA GLY A 296 4.43 -10.02 -22.09
C GLY A 296 5.07 -9.60 -20.77
N GLN A 297 6.39 -9.46 -20.80
CA GLN A 297 7.14 -8.74 -19.78
C GLN A 297 7.41 -7.33 -20.32
N THR A 298 7.13 -6.31 -19.52
CA THR A 298 7.48 -4.91 -19.77
C THR A 298 8.66 -4.57 -18.88
N GLU A 299 9.75 -4.07 -19.45
CA GLU A 299 10.93 -3.71 -18.68
C GLU A 299 10.76 -2.33 -18.01
N ILE A 300 10.91 -2.29 -16.69
CA ILE A 300 11.02 -1.05 -15.89
C ILE A 300 12.31 -1.14 -15.07
N GLY A 301 13.26 -0.25 -15.35
CA GLY A 301 14.54 -0.19 -14.63
C GLY A 301 15.31 -1.51 -14.67
N GLY A 302 15.37 -2.16 -15.84
CA GLY A 302 16.05 -3.45 -16.02
C GLY A 302 15.35 -4.64 -15.38
N VAL A 303 14.11 -4.48 -14.88
CA VAL A 303 13.30 -5.56 -14.32
C VAL A 303 12.05 -5.76 -15.18
N ASP A 304 11.87 -7.00 -15.59
CA ASP A 304 10.67 -7.46 -16.27
C ASP A 304 9.48 -7.50 -15.32
N VAL A 305 8.51 -6.62 -15.56
CA VAL A 305 7.23 -6.58 -14.84
C VAL A 305 6.07 -6.91 -15.76
N THR A 306 4.93 -7.24 -15.16
CA THR A 306 3.73 -7.63 -15.89
C THR A 306 2.65 -6.57 -15.75
N VAL A 307 2.20 -5.98 -16.87
CA VAL A 307 1.12 -4.98 -16.86
C VAL A 307 -0.20 -5.64 -17.26
N GLY A 308 -1.23 -5.50 -16.41
CA GLY A 308 -2.57 -5.99 -16.68
C GLY A 308 -3.27 -5.19 -17.78
N LEU A 309 -3.88 -5.89 -18.75
CA LEU A 309 -4.52 -5.28 -19.93
C LEU A 309 -5.99 -4.90 -19.71
N GLY A 310 -6.54 -5.14 -18.53
CA GLY A 310 -7.94 -4.81 -18.24
C GLY A 310 -8.24 -3.33 -18.49
N ALA A 311 -7.31 -2.44 -18.13
CA ALA A 311 -7.42 -1.01 -18.41
C ALA A 311 -7.51 -0.69 -19.91
N ALA A 312 -6.69 -1.35 -20.74
CA ALA A 312 -6.70 -1.14 -22.19
C ALA A 312 -8.01 -1.65 -22.82
N GLN A 313 -8.52 -2.79 -22.36
CA GLN A 313 -9.81 -3.31 -22.83
C GLN A 313 -10.98 -2.37 -22.49
N LEU A 314 -10.99 -1.81 -21.27
CA LEU A 314 -11.97 -0.82 -20.84
C LEU A 314 -11.89 0.44 -21.71
N ALA A 315 -10.69 0.95 -21.93
CA ALA A 315 -10.49 2.15 -22.74
C ALA A 315 -10.87 1.91 -24.22
N TYR A 316 -10.49 0.77 -24.78
CA TYR A 316 -10.86 0.37 -26.15
C TYR A 316 -12.37 0.32 -26.33
N PHE A 317 -13.07 -0.40 -25.46
CA PHE A 317 -14.51 -0.57 -25.60
C PHE A 317 -15.33 0.65 -25.17
N GLY A 318 -14.83 1.45 -24.23
CA GLY A 318 -15.49 2.65 -23.71
C GLY A 318 -15.05 3.95 -24.38
N LYS A 319 -14.15 3.88 -25.38
CA LYS A 319 -13.51 5.06 -26.01
C LYS A 319 -12.97 6.04 -24.97
N ALA A 320 -12.33 5.52 -23.93
CA ALA A 320 -11.93 6.31 -22.78
C ALA A 320 -10.58 7.00 -23.00
N ALA A 321 -10.30 8.02 -22.19
CA ALA A 321 -8.94 8.52 -21.99
C ALA A 321 -8.28 7.79 -20.81
N PHE A 322 -6.95 7.68 -20.85
CA PHE A 322 -6.18 7.28 -19.69
C PHE A 322 -5.82 8.51 -18.86
N VAL A 323 -5.83 8.36 -17.54
CA VAL A 323 -5.26 9.33 -16.59
C VAL A 323 -4.47 8.53 -15.57
N PHE A 324 -3.27 8.98 -15.20
CA PHE A 324 -2.47 8.36 -14.15
C PHE A 324 -2.61 9.15 -12.85
N GLY A 325 -3.04 8.49 -11.78
CA GLY A 325 -3.12 9.03 -10.43
C GLY A 325 -1.88 8.66 -9.61
N ARG A 326 -1.30 9.66 -8.94
CA ARG A 326 -0.24 9.48 -7.94
C ARG A 326 -0.45 10.41 -6.76
N SER A 327 0.34 10.23 -5.71
CA SER A 327 0.39 11.15 -4.57
C SER A 327 1.80 11.70 -4.39
N ARG A 328 1.91 12.92 -3.89
CA ARG A 328 3.18 13.52 -3.45
C ARG A 328 3.07 14.07 -2.04
N TRP A 329 4.06 13.77 -1.22
CA TRP A 329 4.26 14.44 0.06
C TRP A 329 4.78 15.85 -0.17
N THR A 330 4.26 16.79 0.60
CA THR A 330 4.70 18.18 0.64
C THR A 330 5.10 18.55 2.08
N ASP A 331 5.48 19.80 2.30
CA ASP A 331 5.73 20.31 3.65
C ASP A 331 4.46 20.39 4.52
N THR A 332 3.29 20.52 3.89
CA THR A 332 2.00 20.75 4.55
C THR A 332 1.15 19.48 4.68
N GLY A 333 1.38 18.48 3.83
CA GLY A 333 0.58 17.27 3.83
C GLY A 333 0.88 16.37 2.65
N VAL A 334 -0.18 15.84 2.05
CA VAL A 334 -0.08 14.94 0.90
C VAL A 334 -1.12 15.31 -0.13
N ARG A 335 -0.69 15.40 -1.39
CA ARG A 335 -1.53 15.83 -2.50
C ARG A 335 -1.67 14.72 -3.51
N ALA A 336 -2.88 14.47 -4.01
CA ALA A 336 -3.05 13.65 -5.20
C ALA A 336 -2.77 14.49 -6.46
N GLU A 337 -2.12 13.88 -7.44
CA GLU A 337 -1.85 14.47 -8.75
C GLU A 337 -2.40 13.55 -9.84
N PHE A 338 -2.94 14.15 -10.89
CA PHE A 338 -3.49 13.44 -12.04
C PHE A 338 -2.79 13.89 -13.32
N VAL A 339 -2.16 12.94 -14.00
CA VAL A 339 -1.45 13.16 -15.26
C VAL A 339 -2.34 12.68 -16.41
N PRO A 340 -2.80 13.58 -17.30
CA PRO A 340 -3.51 13.19 -18.51
C PRO A 340 -2.65 12.28 -19.40
N GLY A 341 -3.26 11.22 -19.92
CA GLY A 341 -2.63 10.28 -20.81
C GLY A 341 -3.23 10.30 -22.23
N PRO A 342 -2.87 9.30 -23.05
CA PRO A 342 -3.41 9.19 -24.40
C PRO A 342 -4.91 8.90 -24.38
N VAL A 343 -5.57 9.33 -25.45
CA VAL A 343 -6.99 9.08 -25.70
C VAL A 343 -7.13 7.95 -26.72
N VAL A 344 -8.15 7.10 -26.52
CA VAL A 344 -8.53 6.09 -27.51
C VAL A 344 -9.41 6.74 -28.58
N GLU A 345 -8.94 6.72 -29.81
CA GLU A 345 -9.60 7.32 -30.95
C GLU A 345 -10.44 6.32 -31.74
N ASP A 346 -11.25 6.84 -32.67
CA ASP A 346 -11.92 6.02 -33.66
C ASP A 346 -10.92 5.51 -34.70
N GLY A 347 -10.93 4.20 -34.94
CA GLY A 347 -9.97 3.53 -35.81
C GLY A 347 -8.75 2.92 -35.09
N ASP A 348 -8.51 3.21 -33.81
CA ASP A 348 -7.48 2.53 -33.03
C ASP A 348 -7.73 1.01 -33.03
N SER A 349 -6.69 0.21 -33.28
CA SER A 349 -6.73 -1.24 -33.08
C SER A 349 -6.57 -1.59 -31.60
N LYS A 350 -7.00 -2.80 -31.21
CA LYS A 350 -6.80 -3.26 -29.82
C LYS A 350 -5.33 -3.26 -29.42
N ASP A 351 -4.44 -3.73 -30.29
CA ASP A 351 -3.01 -3.79 -30.01
C ASP A 351 -2.40 -2.40 -29.85
N ALA A 352 -2.85 -1.41 -30.65
CA ALA A 352 -2.41 -0.03 -30.51
C ALA A 352 -2.85 0.58 -29.16
N VAL A 353 -4.04 0.25 -28.66
CA VAL A 353 -4.49 0.70 -27.33
C VAL A 353 -3.69 0.03 -26.21
N ASP A 354 -3.38 -1.27 -26.34
CA ASP A 354 -2.51 -1.98 -25.38
C ASP A 354 -1.13 -1.31 -25.31
N GLU A 355 -0.54 -0.92 -26.45
CA GLU A 355 0.75 -0.22 -26.51
C GLU A 355 0.68 1.19 -25.93
N LYS A 356 -0.38 1.96 -26.22
CA LYS A 356 -0.63 3.27 -25.60
C LYS A 356 -0.67 3.16 -24.07
N LEU A 357 -1.40 2.17 -23.55
CA LEU A 357 -1.46 1.91 -22.11
C LEU A 357 -0.08 1.62 -21.54
N ILE A 358 0.64 0.64 -22.09
CA ILE A 358 1.92 0.17 -21.54
C ILE A 358 2.95 1.30 -21.57
N SER A 359 3.04 2.02 -22.70
CA SER A 359 3.98 3.14 -22.86
C SER A 359 3.69 4.27 -21.86
N PHE A 360 2.42 4.70 -21.77
CA PHE A 360 2.02 5.76 -20.85
C PHE A 360 2.23 5.37 -19.38
N TYR A 361 1.81 4.17 -19.01
CA TYR A 361 1.93 3.67 -17.65
C TYR A 361 3.41 3.48 -17.22
N ARG A 362 4.25 2.98 -18.13
CA ARG A 362 5.71 2.89 -17.94
C ARG A 362 6.33 4.25 -17.74
N ALA A 363 6.01 5.23 -18.59
CA ALA A 363 6.53 6.59 -18.47
C ALA A 363 6.16 7.23 -17.12
N CYS A 364 4.89 7.11 -16.70
CA CYS A 364 4.45 7.61 -15.40
C CYS A 364 5.13 6.90 -14.22
N THR A 365 5.39 5.59 -14.35
CA THR A 365 6.12 4.83 -13.32
C THR A 365 7.58 5.30 -13.24
N ILE A 366 8.26 5.53 -14.36
CA ILE A 366 9.64 6.04 -14.37
C ILE A 366 9.68 7.46 -13.79
N ASP A 367 8.73 8.32 -14.12
CA ASP A 367 8.64 9.67 -13.54
C ASP A 367 8.41 9.64 -12.02
N LEU A 368 7.63 8.68 -11.51
CA LEU A 368 7.53 8.44 -10.06
C LEU A 368 8.89 8.01 -9.48
N LEU A 369 9.57 7.05 -10.12
CA LEU A 369 10.88 6.55 -9.66
C LEU A 369 11.98 7.61 -9.70
N ALA A 370 11.88 8.61 -10.59
CA ALA A 370 12.77 9.76 -10.64
C ALA A 370 12.49 10.80 -9.54
N GLY A 371 11.35 10.70 -8.86
CA GLY A 371 10.94 11.60 -7.78
C GLY A 371 11.50 11.24 -6.41
N ASP A 372 10.87 11.78 -5.38
CA ASP A 372 11.27 11.56 -3.99
C ASP A 372 10.89 10.14 -3.52
N PRO A 373 11.82 9.38 -2.91
CA PRO A 373 11.52 8.03 -2.40
C PRO A 373 10.40 7.98 -1.37
N VAL A 374 10.13 9.09 -0.67
CA VAL A 374 9.02 9.18 0.29
C VAL A 374 7.66 8.97 -0.39
N ASP A 375 7.56 9.24 -1.69
CA ASP A 375 6.33 9.13 -2.47
C ASP A 375 6.04 7.70 -2.97
N PHE A 376 6.96 6.76 -2.80
CA PHE A 376 6.83 5.44 -3.44
C PHE A 376 5.78 4.57 -2.77
N GLY A 377 5.60 4.68 -1.45
CA GLY A 377 4.56 3.97 -0.69
C GLY A 377 4.51 2.46 -0.97
N LEU A 378 5.65 1.78 -0.85
CA LEU A 378 5.95 0.39 -1.28
C LEU A 378 4.96 -0.70 -0.83
N ILE A 379 3.78 -0.80 -1.44
CA ILE A 379 2.69 -1.64 -0.91
C ILE A 379 2.08 -2.55 -1.97
N GLY A 380 2.76 -3.66 -2.25
CA GLY A 380 2.27 -4.67 -3.18
C GLY A 380 2.66 -4.38 -4.63
N GLY A 381 1.81 -4.74 -5.60
CA GLY A 381 2.08 -4.49 -7.01
C GLY A 381 3.41 -5.09 -7.50
N TYR A 382 4.20 -4.27 -8.21
CA TYR A 382 5.54 -4.64 -8.70
C TYR A 382 6.64 -4.57 -7.64
N TRP A 383 6.42 -3.89 -6.51
CA TRP A 383 7.48 -3.62 -5.53
C TRP A 383 8.22 -4.90 -5.05
N PRO A 384 7.55 -6.05 -4.84
CA PRO A 384 8.25 -7.30 -4.54
C PRO A 384 9.17 -7.80 -5.67
N PHE A 385 8.81 -7.54 -6.93
CA PHE A 385 9.62 -7.92 -8.08
C PHE A 385 10.90 -7.07 -8.16
N PHE A 386 10.80 -5.77 -7.87
CA PHE A 386 11.97 -4.90 -7.74
C PHE A 386 12.88 -5.30 -6.58
N GLY A 387 12.32 -5.94 -5.55
CA GLY A 387 13.06 -6.49 -4.41
C GLY A 387 13.85 -7.78 -4.68
N GLY A 388 13.84 -8.29 -5.92
CA GLY A 388 14.54 -9.53 -6.29
C GLY A 388 13.86 -10.81 -5.79
N LEU A 389 12.65 -10.71 -5.22
CA LEU A 389 11.83 -11.87 -4.89
C LEU A 389 11.22 -12.39 -6.19
N LYS A 390 11.97 -13.26 -6.89
CA LYS A 390 11.38 -14.11 -7.92
C LYS A 390 10.30 -14.96 -7.25
N LYS A 391 9.10 -14.95 -7.83
CA LYS A 391 8.02 -15.86 -7.42
C LYS A 391 8.37 -17.31 -7.71
#